data_AF-A0A8H6RAZ9-F1
#
_entry.id   AF-A0A8H6RAZ9-F1
#
_cell.length_a   1.000
_cell.length_b   1.000
_cell.length_c   1.000
_cell.angle_alpha   90.00
_cell.angle_beta   90.00
_cell.angle_gamma   90.00
#
_symmetry.space_group_name_H-M   'P 1'
#
loop_
_entity.id
_entity.type
_entity.pdbx_description
1 polymer ?
#
loop_
_entity_poly.entity_id
_entity_poly.type
_entity_poly.pdbx_seq_one_letter_code
_entity_poly.pdbx_strand_id
1 'polypeptide(L)'
;MADTMSALYEQIDNAETTWEVLGIQSYFATKAELRDIYRSLALRLHPDKAQDVDLRERHTQLFQKIQSAYEICLLELTHGKNSIPESEPAALCESWESLHARNIANREALKAARAEALKAVQSERDAKARFEARYKAKGEVIARNRDARQAEKEKHASESRLPKAKRECNLKNSRTYADVLSGFCKKKQARDPVRFATCEEVQDEIGPKGDCPFNDVKTVPKKDTASRWNWNRSLMCGGGRRMICCAPSYLEQRKNCAAAKTFDRYLDLVEAGKNDIAAMIQAEYEAEEETDRALEEMERQGIEGIWWDDYEETTPTCQLCLFDLIPAGLLEYYDE
;
A
#
# COMPACT_ATOMS: atom_id res chain seq x y z
N MET A 1 11.65 -26.80 -39.01
CA MET A 1 11.26 -25.40 -38.71
C MET A 1 11.69 -24.41 -39.80
N ALA A 2 12.65 -24.72 -40.68
CA ALA A 2 12.96 -23.86 -41.83
C ALA A 2 11.81 -23.82 -42.87
N ASP A 3 11.14 -24.95 -43.08
CA ASP A 3 10.09 -25.09 -44.10
C ASP A 3 8.85 -24.21 -43.85
N THR A 4 8.59 -23.85 -42.59
CA THR A 4 7.43 -23.02 -42.24
C THR A 4 7.62 -21.54 -42.61
N MET A 5 8.86 -21.04 -42.64
CA MET A 5 9.13 -19.64 -43.01
C MET A 5 9.10 -19.45 -44.52
N SER A 6 9.67 -20.39 -45.28
CA SER A 6 9.63 -20.35 -46.75
C SER A 6 8.19 -20.39 -47.28
N ALA A 7 7.33 -21.24 -46.70
CA ALA A 7 5.92 -21.29 -47.06
C ALA A 7 5.18 -19.97 -46.78
N LEU A 8 5.52 -19.27 -45.68
CA LEU A 8 4.96 -17.95 -45.38
C LEU A 8 5.39 -16.89 -46.39
N TYR A 9 6.65 -16.91 -46.81
CA TYR A 9 7.13 -15.98 -47.83
C TYR A 9 6.42 -16.20 -49.16
N GLU A 10 6.32 -17.45 -49.61
CA GLU A 10 5.62 -17.79 -50.86
C GLU A 10 4.13 -17.43 -50.79
N GLN A 11 3.48 -17.63 -49.64
CA GLN A 11 2.09 -17.24 -49.46
C GLN A 11 1.90 -15.73 -49.63
N ILE A 12 2.74 -14.90 -49.00
CA ILE A 12 2.60 -13.44 -49.06
C ILE A 12 3.03 -12.89 -50.42
N ASP A 13 4.03 -13.49 -51.05
CA ASP A 13 4.53 -13.05 -52.35
C ASP A 13 3.57 -13.42 -53.49
N ASN A 14 2.86 -14.55 -53.39
CA ASN A 14 1.91 -15.02 -54.41
C ASN A 14 0.43 -14.66 -54.11
N ALA A 15 0.14 -13.98 -53.01
CA ALA A 15 -1.23 -13.61 -52.66
C ALA A 15 -1.80 -12.61 -53.68
N GLU A 16 -2.95 -12.93 -54.26
CA GLU A 16 -3.69 -12.04 -55.17
C GLU A 16 -4.63 -11.13 -54.39
N THR A 17 -5.08 -11.58 -53.21
CA THR A 17 -6.04 -10.86 -52.36
C THR A 17 -5.47 -10.48 -51.00
N THR A 18 -5.98 -9.40 -50.40
CA THR A 18 -5.60 -8.95 -49.05
C THR A 18 -5.91 -10.01 -47.98
N TRP A 19 -6.95 -10.81 -48.18
CA TRP A 19 -7.33 -11.92 -47.30
C TRP A 19 -6.31 -13.07 -47.35
N GLU A 20 -5.78 -13.38 -48.54
CA GLU A 20 -4.73 -14.40 -48.73
C GLU A 20 -3.38 -13.97 -48.11
N VAL A 21 -3.04 -12.67 -48.17
CA VAL A 21 -1.85 -12.13 -47.48
C VAL A 21 -1.90 -12.45 -45.98
N LEU A 22 -3.08 -12.37 -45.37
CA LEU A 22 -3.28 -12.72 -43.95
C LEU A 22 -3.48 -14.22 -43.71
N GLY A 23 -3.59 -15.04 -44.77
CA GLY A 23 -3.84 -16.47 -44.66
C GLY A 23 -5.27 -16.82 -44.23
N ILE A 24 -6.21 -15.91 -44.46
CA ILE A 24 -7.62 -16.07 -44.09
C ILE A 24 -8.39 -16.58 -45.30
N GLN A 25 -8.88 -17.82 -45.22
CA GLN A 25 -9.64 -18.45 -46.31
C GLN A 25 -11.11 -18.00 -46.38
N SER A 26 -11.61 -17.35 -45.32
CA SER A 26 -13.04 -17.04 -45.17
C SER A 26 -13.27 -15.55 -44.93
N TYR A 27 -14.14 -14.95 -45.72
CA TYR A 27 -14.59 -13.56 -45.58
C TYR A 27 -15.38 -13.27 -44.29
N PHE A 28 -15.65 -14.31 -43.47
CA PHE A 28 -16.39 -14.19 -42.22
C PHE A 28 -15.48 -14.06 -40.98
N ALA A 29 -14.19 -13.80 -41.16
CA ALA A 29 -13.28 -13.60 -40.04
C ALA A 29 -13.70 -12.42 -39.17
N THR A 30 -13.70 -12.61 -37.86
CA THR A 30 -14.03 -11.55 -36.90
C THR A 30 -12.89 -10.54 -36.76
N LYS A 31 -13.20 -9.32 -36.32
CA LYS A 31 -12.20 -8.28 -36.03
C LYS A 31 -11.17 -8.70 -34.97
N ALA A 32 -11.53 -9.64 -34.08
CA ALA A 32 -10.62 -10.20 -33.09
C ALA A 32 -9.62 -11.15 -33.74
N GLU A 33 -10.10 -12.09 -34.55
CA GLU A 33 -9.26 -13.04 -35.30
C GLU A 33 -8.31 -12.32 -36.27
N LEU A 34 -8.79 -11.29 -36.97
CA LEU A 34 -7.96 -10.48 -37.86
C LEU A 34 -6.78 -9.84 -37.10
N ARG A 35 -7.04 -9.33 -35.90
CA ARG A 35 -6.02 -8.72 -35.03
C ARG A 35 -5.01 -9.74 -34.53
N ASP A 36 -5.45 -10.92 -34.14
CA ASP A 36 -4.57 -11.96 -33.61
C ASP A 36 -3.69 -12.55 -34.72
N ILE A 37 -4.25 -12.75 -35.92
CA ILE A 37 -3.49 -13.17 -37.10
C ILE A 37 -2.45 -12.11 -37.47
N TYR A 38 -2.86 -10.84 -37.57
CA TYR A 38 -1.94 -9.74 -37.84
C TYR A 38 -0.79 -9.69 -36.82
N ARG A 39 -1.08 -9.75 -35.51
CA ARG A 39 -0.05 -9.78 -34.47
C ARG A 39 0.88 -10.96 -34.63
N SER A 40 0.35 -12.14 -34.95
CA SER A 40 1.16 -13.35 -35.12
C SER A 40 2.13 -13.23 -36.31
N LEU A 41 1.67 -12.65 -37.43
CA LEU A 41 2.49 -12.42 -38.62
C LEU A 41 3.50 -11.29 -38.39
N ALA A 42 3.06 -10.17 -37.81
CA ALA A 42 3.89 -9.04 -37.45
C ALA A 42 5.04 -9.47 -36.52
N LEU A 43 4.75 -10.29 -35.50
CA LEU A 43 5.78 -10.82 -34.61
C LEU A 43 6.76 -11.77 -35.32
N ARG A 44 6.37 -12.44 -36.40
CA ARG A 44 7.26 -13.36 -37.13
C ARG A 44 8.11 -12.65 -38.17
N LEU A 45 7.56 -11.63 -38.82
CA LEU A 45 8.13 -10.93 -39.96
C LEU A 45 8.57 -9.49 -39.64
N HIS A 46 8.75 -9.18 -38.36
CA HIS A 46 9.25 -7.88 -37.94
C HIS A 46 10.70 -7.70 -38.41
N PRO A 47 11.07 -6.55 -39.01
CA PRO A 47 12.43 -6.32 -39.50
C PRO A 47 13.51 -6.47 -38.40
N ASP A 48 13.19 -6.16 -37.15
CA ASP A 48 14.12 -6.32 -36.00
C ASP A 48 14.52 -7.77 -35.71
N LYS A 49 13.78 -8.77 -36.21
CA LYS A 49 14.12 -10.18 -36.03
C LYS A 49 15.08 -10.71 -37.08
N ALA A 50 15.28 -9.99 -38.18
CA ALA A 50 16.22 -10.36 -39.23
C ALA A 50 17.64 -9.89 -38.85
N GLN A 51 18.58 -10.83 -38.77
CA GLN A 51 20.00 -10.51 -38.49
C GLN A 51 20.72 -9.97 -39.74
N ASP A 52 20.37 -10.47 -40.92
CA ASP A 52 21.00 -10.07 -42.18
C ASP A 52 20.32 -8.85 -42.81
N VAL A 53 21.11 -8.02 -43.48
CA VAL A 53 20.64 -6.76 -44.11
C VAL A 53 19.63 -7.06 -45.22
N ASP A 54 19.90 -8.05 -46.07
CA ASP A 54 19.02 -8.43 -47.19
C ASP A 54 17.70 -9.04 -46.69
N LEU A 55 17.78 -9.86 -45.62
CA LEU A 55 16.57 -10.42 -44.98
C LEU A 55 15.75 -9.33 -44.30
N ARG A 56 16.40 -8.32 -43.72
CA ARG A 56 15.72 -7.18 -43.10
C ARG A 56 14.96 -6.35 -44.14
N GLU A 57 15.55 -6.11 -45.31
CA GLU A 57 14.85 -5.43 -46.41
C GLU A 57 13.63 -6.23 -46.87
N ARG A 58 13.79 -7.54 -47.05
CA ARG A 58 12.68 -8.43 -47.40
C ARG A 58 11.58 -8.44 -46.33
N HIS A 59 11.94 -8.55 -45.05
CA HIS A 59 10.99 -8.48 -43.94
C HIS A 59 10.27 -7.14 -43.89
N THR A 60 10.96 -6.04 -44.16
CA THR A 60 10.34 -4.70 -44.23
C THR A 60 9.27 -4.64 -45.33
N GLN A 61 9.57 -5.15 -46.53
CA GLN A 61 8.61 -5.19 -47.64
C GLN A 61 7.40 -6.07 -47.32
N LEU A 62 7.63 -7.26 -46.78
CA LEU A 62 6.56 -8.19 -46.38
C LEU A 62 5.69 -7.61 -45.26
N PHE A 63 6.31 -6.96 -44.28
CA PHE A 63 5.61 -6.33 -43.16
C PHE A 63 4.69 -5.20 -43.65
N GLN A 64 5.17 -4.38 -44.59
CA GLN A 64 4.33 -3.34 -45.23
C GLN A 64 3.14 -3.94 -45.97
N LYS A 65 3.34 -5.03 -46.73
CA LYS A 65 2.24 -5.76 -47.39
C LYS A 65 1.21 -6.25 -46.36
N ILE A 66 1.65 -6.90 -45.29
CA ILE A 66 0.76 -7.41 -44.22
C ILE A 66 -0.01 -6.27 -43.55
N GLN A 67 0.67 -5.15 -43.25
CA GLN A 67 0.03 -3.99 -42.65
C GLN A 67 -1.05 -3.41 -43.57
N SER A 68 -0.75 -3.21 -44.86
CA SER A 68 -1.74 -2.72 -45.82
C SER A 68 -2.94 -3.66 -45.95
N ALA A 69 -2.71 -4.97 -45.97
CA ALA A 69 -3.77 -5.97 -46.06
C ALA A 69 -4.67 -5.93 -44.82
N TYR A 70 -4.07 -5.82 -43.62
CA TYR A 70 -4.82 -5.68 -42.37
C TYR A 70 -5.70 -4.42 -42.35
N GLU A 71 -5.17 -3.26 -42.76
CA GLU A 71 -5.92 -2.01 -42.79
C GLU A 71 -7.11 -2.08 -43.77
N ILE A 72 -6.89 -2.64 -44.97
CA ILE A 72 -7.96 -2.82 -45.97
C ILE A 72 -9.04 -3.79 -45.46
N CYS A 73 -8.65 -4.97 -44.96
CA CYS A 73 -9.61 -5.93 -44.42
C CYS A 73 -10.40 -5.36 -43.24
N LEU A 74 -9.75 -4.55 -42.38
CA LEU A 74 -10.40 -3.88 -41.26
C LEU A 74 -11.47 -2.90 -41.75
N LEU A 75 -11.16 -2.10 -42.78
CA LEU A 75 -12.11 -1.17 -43.39
C LEU A 75 -13.28 -1.89 -44.05
N GLU A 76 -13.03 -2.99 -44.77
CA GLU A 76 -14.09 -3.81 -45.37
C GLU A 76 -15.04 -4.40 -44.32
N LEU A 77 -14.49 -4.84 -43.18
CA LEU A 77 -15.24 -5.36 -42.03
C LEU A 77 -16.06 -4.27 -41.30
N THR A 78 -15.52 -3.06 -41.15
CA THR A 78 -16.21 -1.98 -40.41
C THR A 78 -17.24 -1.25 -41.25
N HIS A 79 -16.99 -1.06 -42.54
CA HIS A 79 -17.86 -0.24 -43.39
C HIS A 79 -18.85 -1.06 -44.23
N GLY A 80 -18.68 -2.38 -44.35
CA GLY A 80 -19.49 -3.20 -45.25
C GLY A 80 -19.30 -2.81 -46.71
N LYS A 81 -19.39 -3.76 -47.65
CA LYS A 81 -19.03 -3.55 -49.07
C LYS A 81 -19.74 -2.39 -49.80
N ASN A 82 -20.78 -1.77 -49.22
CA ASN A 82 -21.66 -0.80 -49.89
C ASN A 82 -21.89 0.53 -49.14
N SER A 83 -21.23 0.78 -48.01
CA SER A 83 -21.37 2.09 -47.32
C SER A 83 -20.06 2.85 -47.47
N ILE A 84 -19.93 3.59 -48.57
CA ILE A 84 -19.11 4.80 -48.56
C ILE A 84 -20.01 5.82 -47.86
N PRO A 85 -19.79 6.14 -46.57
CA PRO A 85 -20.49 7.27 -46.00
C PRO A 85 -19.83 8.49 -46.61
N GLU A 86 -20.59 9.30 -47.35
CA GLU A 86 -20.35 10.74 -47.44
C GLU A 86 -20.37 11.28 -46.00
N SER A 87 -19.26 11.11 -45.29
CA SER A 87 -19.07 11.56 -43.94
C SER A 87 -18.00 12.63 -43.97
N GLU A 88 -18.31 13.68 -43.20
CA GLU A 88 -17.50 14.82 -42.79
C GLU A 88 -16.01 14.64 -43.06
N PRO A 89 -15.33 15.67 -43.62
CA PRO A 89 -13.95 15.57 -44.10
C PRO A 89 -13.12 14.84 -43.07
N ALA A 90 -12.82 13.57 -43.38
CA ALA A 90 -12.11 12.66 -42.50
C ALA A 90 -10.96 13.45 -41.92
N ALA A 91 -11.00 13.66 -40.59
CA ALA A 91 -9.96 14.38 -39.87
C ALA A 91 -8.65 13.83 -40.39
N LEU A 92 -7.97 14.65 -41.21
CA LEU A 92 -6.86 14.19 -42.05
C LEU A 92 -5.95 13.39 -41.14
N CYS A 93 -5.77 12.11 -41.46
CA CYS A 93 -4.98 11.18 -40.68
C CYS A 93 -3.70 11.94 -40.30
N GLU A 94 -3.53 12.25 -39.00
CA GLU A 94 -2.41 13.06 -38.53
C GLU A 94 -1.16 12.47 -39.16
N SER A 95 -0.39 13.29 -39.89
CA SER A 95 0.81 12.78 -40.54
C SER A 95 1.68 12.08 -39.49
N TRP A 96 2.36 11.01 -39.88
CA TRP A 96 3.20 10.26 -38.96
C TRP A 96 4.21 11.16 -38.24
N GLU A 97 4.68 12.22 -38.90
CA GLU A 97 5.53 13.27 -38.34
C GLU A 97 4.87 14.03 -37.18
N SER A 98 3.59 14.40 -37.32
CA SER A 98 2.81 15.07 -36.26
C SER A 98 2.63 14.17 -35.04
N LEU A 99 2.29 12.90 -35.28
CA LEU A 99 2.13 11.91 -34.22
C LEU A 99 3.47 11.64 -33.51
N HIS A 100 4.55 11.54 -34.27
CA HIS A 100 5.91 11.37 -33.74
C HIS A 100 6.35 12.57 -32.90
N ALA A 101 6.10 13.80 -33.37
CA ALA A 101 6.40 15.03 -32.63
C ALA A 101 5.63 15.08 -31.29
N ARG A 102 4.34 14.73 -31.30
CA ARG A 102 3.53 14.64 -30.06
C ARG A 102 4.08 13.59 -29.10
N ASN A 103 4.49 12.43 -29.61
CA ASN A 103 5.06 11.38 -28.78
C ASN A 103 6.41 11.78 -28.15
N ILE A 104 7.26 12.51 -28.89
CA ILE A 104 8.50 13.07 -28.34
C ILE A 104 8.17 14.09 -27.24
N ALA A 105 7.27 15.04 -27.51
CA ALA A 105 6.86 16.05 -26.54
C ALA A 105 6.29 15.42 -25.25
N ASN A 106 5.44 14.39 -25.38
CA ASN A 106 4.91 13.65 -24.24
C ASN A 106 6.01 12.94 -23.45
N ARG A 107 7.00 12.35 -24.14
CA ARG A 107 8.13 11.70 -23.49
C ARG A 107 9.01 12.70 -22.73
N GLU A 108 9.23 13.88 -23.28
CA GLU A 108 9.96 14.96 -22.63
C GLU A 108 9.20 15.53 -21.43
N ALA A 109 7.89 15.73 -21.56
CA ALA A 109 7.01 16.16 -20.47
C ALA A 109 7.03 15.15 -19.31
N LEU A 110 6.96 13.84 -19.60
CA LEU A 110 7.06 12.79 -18.59
C LEU A 110 8.43 12.77 -17.90
N LYS A 111 9.52 12.96 -18.66
CA LYS A 111 10.87 13.08 -18.07
C LYS A 111 10.98 14.30 -17.14
N ALA A 112 10.42 15.44 -17.56
CA ALA A 112 10.41 16.65 -16.75
C ALA A 112 9.60 16.46 -15.46
N ALA A 113 8.40 15.88 -15.55
CA ALA A 113 7.55 15.58 -14.40
C ALA A 113 8.24 14.61 -13.41
N ARG A 114 8.90 13.55 -13.91
CA ARG A 114 9.70 12.64 -13.07
C ARG A 114 10.84 13.37 -12.36
N ALA A 115 11.56 14.26 -13.06
CA ALA A 115 12.64 15.04 -12.46
C ALA A 115 12.15 16.03 -11.39
N GLU A 116 10.96 16.61 -11.58
CA GLU A 116 10.33 17.48 -10.60
C GLU A 116 9.88 16.71 -9.35
N ALA A 117 9.26 15.54 -9.52
CA ALA A 117 8.86 14.68 -8.41
C ALA A 117 10.08 14.24 -7.56
N LEU A 118 11.20 13.89 -8.18
CA LEU A 118 12.43 13.55 -7.46
C LEU A 118 12.99 14.73 -6.65
N LYS A 119 12.92 15.96 -7.19
CA LYS A 119 13.31 17.17 -6.43
C LYS A 119 12.40 17.40 -5.23
N ALA A 120 11.10 17.17 -5.36
CA ALA A 120 10.15 17.29 -4.25
C ALA A 120 10.50 16.29 -3.14
N VAL A 121 10.67 14.99 -3.47
CA VAL A 121 11.06 13.95 -2.50
C VAL A 121 12.39 14.30 -1.81
N GLN A 122 13.38 14.80 -2.57
CA GLN A 122 14.65 15.21 -1.98
C GLN A 122 14.47 16.39 -1.02
N SER A 123 13.64 17.36 -1.35
CA SER A 123 13.36 18.50 -0.48
C SER A 123 12.64 18.11 0.81
N GLU A 124 11.75 17.12 0.76
CA GLU A 124 11.10 16.56 1.95
C GLU A 124 12.09 15.81 2.85
N ARG A 125 13.00 15.02 2.25
CA ARG A 125 14.09 14.37 2.99
C ARG A 125 14.99 15.39 3.68
N ASP A 126 15.35 16.46 2.97
CA ASP A 126 16.15 17.54 3.54
C ASP A 126 15.40 18.29 4.66
N ALA A 127 14.09 18.51 4.51
CA ALA A 127 13.26 19.12 5.54
C ALA A 127 13.16 18.24 6.80
N LYS A 128 12.99 16.92 6.62
CA LYS A 128 12.99 15.94 7.71
C LYS A 128 14.34 15.91 8.42
N ALA A 129 15.44 15.87 7.67
CA ALA A 129 16.80 15.93 8.23
C ALA A 129 17.04 17.21 9.04
N ARG A 130 16.56 18.37 8.57
CA ARG A 130 16.63 19.64 9.32
C ARG A 130 15.83 19.59 10.62
N PHE A 131 14.64 18.97 10.59
CA PHE A 131 13.81 18.80 11.78
C PHE A 131 14.50 17.91 12.81
N GLU A 132 15.00 16.74 12.41
CA GLU A 132 15.74 15.82 13.27
C GLU A 132 16.99 16.48 13.88
N ALA A 133 17.77 17.21 13.07
CA ALA A 133 18.92 17.97 13.55
C ALA A 133 18.53 19.00 14.63
N ARG A 134 17.40 19.68 14.45
CA ARG A 134 16.88 20.64 15.45
C ARG A 134 16.45 19.96 16.74
N TYR A 135 15.83 18.79 16.66
CA TYR A 135 15.44 18.00 17.84
C TYR A 135 16.66 17.49 18.60
N LYS A 136 17.65 16.97 17.89
CA LYS A 136 18.92 16.54 18.48
C LYS A 136 19.63 17.69 19.18
N ALA A 137 19.75 18.85 18.53
CA ALA A 137 20.34 20.05 19.14
C ALA A 137 19.59 20.50 20.40
N LYS A 138 18.25 20.48 20.40
CA LYS A 138 17.45 20.76 21.61
C LYS A 138 17.71 19.76 22.71
N GLY A 139 17.79 18.47 22.38
CA GLY A 139 18.10 17.39 23.34
C GLY A 139 19.46 17.59 24.01
N GLU A 140 20.49 17.96 23.23
CA GLU A 140 21.81 18.27 23.76
C GLU A 140 21.81 19.48 24.71
N VAL A 141 21.05 20.54 24.39
CA VAL A 141 20.90 21.69 25.29
C VAL A 141 20.22 21.30 26.60
N ILE A 142 19.17 20.46 26.54
CA ILE A 142 18.49 19.95 27.72
C ILE A 142 19.44 19.11 28.59
N ALA A 143 20.26 18.24 27.96
CA ALA A 143 21.26 17.44 28.66
C ALA A 143 22.30 18.32 29.37
N ARG A 144 22.89 19.31 28.68
CA ARG A 144 23.84 20.25 29.28
C ARG A 144 23.23 21.02 30.46
N ASN A 145 21.98 21.47 30.32
CA ASN A 145 21.27 22.17 31.40
C ASN A 145 21.01 21.25 32.61
N ARG A 146 20.76 19.96 32.38
CA ARG A 146 20.60 18.97 33.45
C ARG A 146 21.91 18.76 34.20
N ASP A 147 23.01 18.59 33.48
CA ASP A 147 24.35 18.40 34.05
C ASP A 147 24.80 19.65 34.84
N ALA A 148 24.55 20.85 34.30
CA ALA A 148 24.83 22.11 34.98
C ALA A 148 24.06 22.23 36.31
N ARG A 149 22.75 21.93 36.30
CA ARG A 149 21.93 21.92 37.53
C ARG A 149 22.42 20.89 38.54
N GLN A 150 22.91 19.74 38.08
CA GLN A 150 23.47 18.72 38.96
C GLN A 150 24.78 19.19 39.60
N ALA A 151 25.69 19.79 38.82
CA ALA A 151 26.92 20.38 39.34
C ALA A 151 26.66 21.52 40.35
N GLU A 152 25.65 22.36 40.11
CA GLU A 152 25.22 23.40 41.07
C GLU A 152 24.72 22.78 42.39
N LYS A 153 23.91 21.71 42.31
CA LYS A 153 23.45 20.98 43.51
C LYS A 153 24.61 20.37 44.29
N GLU A 154 25.61 19.81 43.60
CA GLU A 154 26.79 19.23 44.23
C GLU A 154 27.67 20.30 44.90
N LYS A 155 27.86 21.45 44.25
CA LYS A 155 28.54 22.62 44.86
C LYS A 155 27.82 23.07 46.12
N HIS A 156 26.51 23.29 46.05
CA HIS A 156 25.72 23.69 47.21
C HIS A 156 25.73 22.61 48.33
N ALA A 157 25.72 21.33 47.98
CA ALA A 157 25.86 20.23 48.94
C ALA A 157 27.25 20.21 49.60
N SER A 158 28.31 20.57 48.88
CA SER A 158 29.66 20.66 49.44
C SER A 158 29.83 21.86 50.38
N GLU A 159 29.26 23.02 50.03
CA GLU A 159 29.29 24.24 50.86
C GLU A 159 28.46 24.08 52.14
N SER A 160 27.29 23.45 52.05
CA SER A 160 26.42 23.20 53.21
C SER A 160 26.94 22.13 54.16
N ARG A 161 27.86 21.25 53.71
CA ARG A 161 28.62 20.33 54.57
C ARG A 161 29.73 21.09 55.30
N LEU A 162 29.33 21.96 56.23
CA LEU A 162 30.27 22.51 57.21
C LEU A 162 31.03 21.38 57.91
N PRO A 163 32.35 21.51 58.14
CA PRO A 163 33.14 20.50 58.81
C PRO A 163 32.53 20.19 60.19
N LYS A 164 32.18 18.91 60.40
CA LYS A 164 31.55 18.40 61.63
C LYS A 164 32.35 18.71 62.91
N ALA A 165 33.62 19.10 62.78
CA ALA A 165 34.53 19.40 63.88
C ALA A 165 34.11 20.57 64.81
N LYS A 166 33.07 21.36 64.49
CA LYS A 166 32.57 22.42 65.39
C LYS A 166 31.15 22.21 65.94
N ARG A 167 30.49 21.07 65.66
CA ARG A 167 29.11 20.82 66.13
C ARG A 167 29.00 20.13 67.49
N GLU A 168 30.12 19.80 68.15
CA GLU A 168 30.09 19.18 69.49
C GLU A 168 29.96 20.18 70.66
N CYS A 169 29.93 21.50 70.42
CA CYS A 169 29.98 22.47 71.52
C CYS A 169 28.64 22.88 72.16
N ASN A 170 27.45 22.59 71.59
CA ASN A 170 26.21 23.23 72.07
C ASN A 170 25.02 22.31 72.40
N LEU A 171 25.23 20.99 72.51
CA LEU A 171 24.17 20.05 72.87
C LEU A 171 23.92 19.91 74.39
N LYS A 172 24.57 20.71 75.25
CA LYS A 172 24.35 20.65 76.70
C LYS A 172 23.06 21.34 77.18
N ASN A 173 22.35 22.11 76.33
CA ASN A 173 21.15 22.85 76.72
C ASN A 173 19.91 22.65 75.82
N SER A 174 19.91 21.73 74.86
CA SER A 174 18.73 21.51 74.01
C SER A 174 17.68 20.66 74.74
N ARG A 175 16.54 21.29 75.07
CA ARG A 175 15.30 20.62 75.49
C ARG A 175 15.03 19.40 74.60
N THR A 176 14.75 18.28 75.25
CA THR A 176 14.36 17.04 74.59
C THR A 176 13.14 17.26 73.69
N TYR A 177 13.10 16.58 72.53
CA TYR A 177 12.00 16.66 71.55
C TYR A 177 10.60 16.43 72.18
N ALA A 178 10.54 15.66 73.27
CA ALA A 178 9.34 15.45 74.07
C ALA A 178 8.78 16.75 74.71
N ASP A 179 9.63 17.72 75.08
CA ASP A 179 9.22 18.98 75.70
C ASP A 179 8.66 19.99 74.69
N VAL A 180 9.01 19.85 73.42
CA VAL A 180 8.50 20.73 72.35
C VAL A 180 7.10 20.26 71.90
N LEU A 181 6.88 18.94 71.83
CA LEU A 181 5.58 18.38 71.45
C LEU A 181 4.49 18.62 72.51
N SER A 182 4.84 18.65 73.80
CA SER A 182 3.89 18.94 74.88
C SER A 182 3.39 20.39 74.90
N GLY A 183 4.12 21.34 74.28
CA GLY A 183 3.71 22.74 74.16
C GLY A 183 2.67 23.02 73.07
N PHE A 184 2.60 22.20 72.01
CA PHE A 184 1.69 22.43 70.89
C PHE A 184 0.27 21.89 71.11
N CYS A 185 0.08 20.94 72.03
CA CYS A 185 -1.27 20.42 72.36
C CYS A 185 -2.15 21.43 73.12
N LYS A 186 -1.58 22.47 73.74
CA LYS A 186 -2.37 23.47 74.51
C LYS A 186 -2.84 24.69 73.69
N LYS A 187 -2.46 24.82 72.42
CA LYS A 187 -2.79 26.01 71.58
C LYS A 187 -3.85 25.77 70.49
N LYS A 188 -4.46 24.59 70.39
CA LYS A 188 -5.50 24.30 69.37
C LYS A 188 -6.96 24.56 69.83
N GLN A 189 -7.19 25.07 71.04
CA GLN A 189 -8.56 25.30 71.55
C GLN A 189 -9.12 26.73 71.35
N ALA A 190 -8.46 27.60 70.57
CA ALA A 190 -8.92 28.98 70.38
C ALA A 190 -8.86 29.45 68.92
N ARG A 191 -9.45 28.68 67.98
CA ARG A 191 -9.75 29.19 66.64
C ARG A 191 -11.23 29.00 66.34
N ASP A 192 -11.90 30.15 66.21
CA ASP A 192 -13.30 30.32 65.81
C ASP A 192 -13.65 29.52 64.54
N PRO A 193 -14.82 28.85 64.49
CA PRO A 193 -15.29 28.14 63.32
C PRO A 193 -16.01 29.04 62.29
N VAL A 194 -16.05 30.36 62.48
CA VAL A 194 -16.85 31.27 61.64
C VAL A 194 -15.95 32.11 60.73
N ARG A 195 -15.49 31.51 59.61
CA ARG A 195 -15.12 32.21 58.36
C ARG A 195 -14.45 31.23 57.41
N PHE A 196 -15.23 30.51 56.62
CA PHE A 196 -14.89 30.13 55.24
C PHE A 196 -16.20 29.79 54.54
N ALA A 197 -16.95 30.84 54.21
CA ALA A 197 -17.97 30.81 53.18
C ALA A 197 -17.40 31.52 51.95
N THR A 198 -17.89 31.10 50.78
CA THR A 198 -17.65 31.61 49.41
C THR A 198 -16.35 31.16 48.74
N CYS A 199 -16.38 29.94 48.19
CA CYS A 199 -15.86 29.68 46.85
C CYS A 199 -17.06 29.23 46.02
N GLU A 200 -17.47 30.07 45.07
CA GLU A 200 -18.48 29.75 44.06
C GLU A 200 -17.97 28.60 43.19
N GLU A 201 -18.70 27.49 43.20
CA GLU A 201 -18.57 26.44 42.20
C GLU A 201 -19.20 26.94 40.89
N VAL A 202 -18.37 27.13 39.87
CA VAL A 202 -18.81 27.27 38.49
C VAL A 202 -19.30 25.90 38.04
N GLN A 203 -20.61 25.77 37.87
CA GLN A 203 -21.25 24.59 37.26
C GLN A 203 -21.10 24.69 35.74
N ASP A 204 -20.28 23.83 35.15
CA ASP A 204 -20.33 23.57 33.71
C ASP A 204 -21.51 22.62 33.42
N GLU A 205 -22.44 23.09 32.60
CA GLU A 205 -23.64 22.37 32.17
C GLU A 205 -23.26 21.13 31.33
N ILE A 206 -23.50 19.95 31.88
CA ILE A 206 -23.52 18.69 31.14
C ILE A 206 -24.93 18.51 30.57
N GLY A 207 -25.05 18.62 29.25
CA GLY A 207 -26.28 18.41 28.49
C GLY A 207 -26.85 16.98 28.59
N PRO A 208 -28.10 16.78 28.16
CA PRO A 208 -28.88 15.58 28.44
C PRO A 208 -28.43 14.37 27.62
N LYS A 209 -28.28 13.23 28.30
CA LYS A 209 -28.10 11.89 27.71
C LYS A 209 -29.36 11.53 26.92
N GLY A 210 -29.19 11.28 25.62
CA GLY A 210 -30.20 10.63 24.79
C GLY A 210 -30.20 9.13 25.04
N ASP A 211 -31.38 8.58 25.29
CA ASP A 211 -31.62 7.15 25.42
C ASP A 211 -31.39 6.44 24.08
N CYS A 212 -30.54 5.41 24.08
CA CYS A 212 -30.43 4.46 22.97
C CYS A 212 -31.35 3.26 23.23
N PRO A 213 -32.36 2.99 22.37
CA PRO A 213 -33.20 1.82 22.49
C PRO A 213 -32.72 0.75 21.50
N PHE A 214 -31.79 -0.12 21.90
CA PHE A 214 -31.53 -1.37 21.18
C PHE A 214 -31.02 -2.45 22.14
N ASN A 215 -31.95 -3.13 22.78
CA ASN A 215 -31.75 -4.49 23.28
C ASN A 215 -32.84 -5.34 22.63
N ASP A 216 -32.44 -6.25 21.75
CA ASP A 216 -33.01 -7.61 21.62
C ASP A 216 -32.46 -8.27 20.35
N VAL A 217 -31.32 -8.96 20.48
CA VAL A 217 -30.95 -10.03 19.54
C VAL A 217 -30.66 -11.27 20.37
N LYS A 218 -31.57 -12.24 20.26
CA LYS A 218 -31.50 -13.55 20.92
C LYS A 218 -30.29 -14.33 20.41
N THR A 219 -29.43 -14.76 21.32
CA THR A 219 -28.37 -15.73 21.09
C THR A 219 -28.94 -17.10 20.74
N VAL A 220 -28.58 -17.62 19.56
CA VAL A 220 -28.82 -19.02 19.14
C VAL A 220 -27.64 -19.89 19.60
N PRO A 221 -27.87 -21.09 20.18
CA PRO A 221 -26.79 -21.92 20.71
C PRO A 221 -26.02 -22.63 19.58
N LYS A 222 -24.69 -22.44 19.55
CA LYS A 222 -23.76 -23.22 18.72
C LYS A 222 -23.59 -24.62 19.32
N LYS A 223 -24.21 -25.63 18.72
CA LYS A 223 -23.75 -27.02 18.75
C LYS A 223 -23.77 -27.61 17.34
N ASP A 224 -22.76 -28.43 17.08
CA ASP A 224 -22.60 -29.36 15.95
C ASP A 224 -22.10 -28.81 14.60
N THR A 225 -20.79 -28.55 14.51
CA THR A 225 -20.04 -28.51 13.23
C THR A 225 -18.69 -29.25 13.30
N ALA A 226 -18.53 -30.24 14.19
CA ALA A 226 -17.28 -30.98 14.37
C ALA A 226 -17.16 -32.31 13.58
N SER A 227 -18.03 -32.58 12.61
CA SER A 227 -18.06 -33.88 11.92
C SER A 227 -18.20 -33.75 10.41
N ARG A 228 -17.20 -33.13 9.73
CA ARG A 228 -17.11 -33.25 8.26
C ARG A 228 -15.74 -33.06 7.61
N TRP A 229 -14.65 -33.20 8.35
CA TRP A 229 -13.30 -33.09 7.80
C TRP A 229 -12.57 -34.42 7.87
N ASN A 230 -12.91 -35.34 6.96
CA ASN A 230 -12.14 -36.58 6.82
C ASN A 230 -12.13 -37.13 5.39
N TRP A 231 -11.97 -36.27 4.38
CA TRP A 231 -11.75 -36.68 3.00
C TRP A 231 -10.66 -35.79 2.40
N ASN A 232 -9.41 -36.26 2.44
CA ASN A 232 -8.39 -36.10 1.40
C ASN A 232 -7.03 -36.59 1.93
N ARG A 233 -6.85 -37.90 1.96
CA ARG A 233 -5.55 -38.53 2.18
C ARG A 233 -5.39 -39.75 1.28
N SER A 234 -5.27 -39.53 -0.02
CA SER A 234 -4.61 -40.47 -0.91
C SER A 234 -4.34 -39.80 -2.27
N LEU A 235 -3.10 -39.42 -2.51
CA LEU A 235 -2.41 -39.54 -3.81
C LEU A 235 -1.01 -38.93 -3.72
N MET A 236 -0.06 -39.63 -4.36
CA MET A 236 1.32 -39.25 -4.69
C MET A 236 2.42 -39.93 -3.86
N CYS A 237 2.67 -41.19 -4.20
CA CYS A 237 4.04 -41.72 -4.34
C CYS A 237 4.57 -41.34 -5.72
N GLY A 238 5.83 -40.87 -5.81
CA GLY A 238 6.52 -40.65 -7.08
C GLY A 238 7.66 -39.65 -6.94
N GLY A 239 8.88 -40.18 -6.79
CA GLY A 239 10.11 -39.42 -6.59
C GLY A 239 10.38 -38.38 -7.69
N GLY A 240 10.67 -37.17 -7.24
CA GLY A 240 11.14 -36.06 -8.05
C GLY A 240 10.98 -34.79 -7.22
N ARG A 241 12.07 -34.08 -6.92
CA ARG A 241 12.04 -32.80 -6.21
C ARG A 241 11.26 -31.79 -7.06
N ARG A 242 9.94 -31.71 -6.85
CA ARG A 242 9.11 -30.60 -7.30
C ARG A 242 8.77 -29.81 -6.05
N MET A 243 9.08 -28.51 -6.03
CA MET A 243 8.51 -27.60 -5.06
C MET A 243 6.99 -27.69 -5.21
N ILE A 244 6.32 -28.18 -4.17
CA ILE A 244 4.86 -28.17 -4.10
C ILE A 244 4.50 -26.78 -3.60
N CYS A 245 4.10 -25.89 -4.51
CA CYS A 245 3.43 -24.65 -4.14
C CYS A 245 2.02 -25.03 -3.69
N CYS A 246 1.84 -25.31 -2.39
CA CYS A 246 0.50 -25.34 -1.80
C CYS A 246 -0.02 -23.90 -1.81
N ALA A 247 -0.88 -23.56 -2.76
CA ALA A 247 -1.61 -22.31 -2.70
C ALA A 247 -2.51 -22.37 -1.44
N PRO A 248 -2.34 -21.45 -0.47
CA PRO A 248 -3.24 -21.40 0.68
C PRO A 248 -4.67 -21.22 0.20
N SER A 249 -5.62 -21.82 0.91
CA SER A 249 -7.03 -21.64 0.59
C SER A 249 -7.39 -20.15 0.66
N TYR A 250 -8.39 -19.69 -0.11
CA TYR A 250 -8.84 -18.29 -0.10
C TYR A 250 -9.13 -17.76 1.31
N LEU A 251 -9.60 -18.64 2.20
CA LEU A 251 -9.90 -18.31 3.59
C LEU A 251 -8.63 -18.18 4.45
N GLU A 252 -7.59 -18.97 4.18
CA GLU A 252 -6.25 -18.79 4.77
C GLU A 252 -5.56 -17.54 4.25
N GLN A 253 -5.70 -17.21 2.95
CA GLN A 253 -5.17 -15.95 2.40
C GLN A 253 -5.80 -14.73 3.07
N ARG A 254 -7.12 -14.75 3.32
CA ARG A 254 -7.80 -13.68 4.04
C ARG A 254 -7.34 -13.55 5.49
N LYS A 255 -7.17 -14.67 6.20
CA LYS A 255 -6.68 -14.67 7.58
C LYS A 255 -5.20 -14.31 7.69
N ASN A 256 -4.41 -14.61 6.66
CA ASN A 256 -2.98 -14.29 6.62
C ASN A 256 -2.70 -12.88 6.09
N CYS A 257 -3.71 -12.14 5.64
CA CYS A 257 -3.55 -10.74 5.26
C CYS A 257 -3.13 -9.92 6.48
N ALA A 258 -2.10 -9.09 6.35
CA ALA A 258 -1.60 -8.23 7.43
C ALA A 258 -2.72 -7.39 8.07
N ALA A 259 -3.67 -6.92 7.26
CA ALA A 259 -4.83 -6.15 7.73
C ALA A 259 -5.81 -6.96 8.60
N ALA A 260 -5.90 -8.28 8.41
CA ALA A 260 -6.73 -9.13 9.26
C ALA A 260 -6.07 -9.35 10.62
N LYS A 261 -4.74 -9.57 10.63
CA LYS A 261 -3.97 -9.73 11.86
C LYS A 261 -3.94 -8.47 12.73
N THR A 262 -3.79 -7.29 12.11
CA THR A 262 -3.85 -6.01 12.84
C THR A 262 -5.21 -5.79 13.48
N PHE A 263 -6.29 -6.14 12.78
CA PHE A 263 -7.65 -5.99 13.29
C PHE A 263 -7.95 -6.97 14.44
N ASP A 264 -7.56 -8.24 14.32
CA ASP A 264 -7.70 -9.21 15.42
C ASP A 264 -6.91 -8.75 16.65
N ARG A 265 -5.69 -8.22 16.46
CA ARG A 265 -4.88 -7.68 17.55
C ARG A 265 -5.49 -6.43 18.20
N TYR A 266 -6.10 -5.56 17.40
CA TYR A 266 -6.86 -4.43 17.89
C TYR A 266 -8.00 -4.88 18.80
N LEU A 267 -8.79 -5.87 18.38
CA LEU A 267 -9.89 -6.41 19.18
C LEU A 267 -9.41 -6.99 20.51
N ASP A 268 -8.33 -7.77 20.51
CA ASP A 268 -7.72 -8.31 21.74
C ASP A 268 -7.35 -7.20 22.73
N LEU A 269 -6.81 -6.08 22.23
CA LEU A 269 -6.39 -4.94 23.05
C LEU A 269 -7.59 -4.16 23.62
N VAL A 270 -8.67 -4.05 22.85
CA VAL A 270 -9.93 -3.46 23.31
C VAL A 270 -10.58 -4.36 24.37
N GLU A 271 -10.61 -5.68 24.16
CA GLU A 271 -11.10 -6.65 25.16
C GLU A 271 -10.27 -6.64 26.45
N ALA A 272 -8.97 -6.35 26.35
CA ALA A 272 -8.08 -6.13 27.49
C ALA A 272 -8.31 -4.77 28.21
N GLY A 273 -9.26 -3.95 27.76
CA GLY A 273 -9.65 -2.69 28.38
C GLY A 273 -8.79 -1.49 27.98
N LYS A 274 -8.03 -1.57 26.89
CA LYS A 274 -7.37 -0.38 26.33
C LYS A 274 -8.41 0.49 25.63
N ASN A 275 -8.18 1.80 25.64
CA ASN A 275 -8.94 2.76 24.82
C ASN A 275 -8.76 2.40 23.34
N ASP A 276 -9.85 2.40 22.56
CA ASP A 276 -9.89 2.10 21.13
C ASP A 276 -8.76 2.75 20.33
N ILE A 277 -8.50 4.05 20.52
CA ILE A 277 -7.45 4.76 19.77
C ILE A 277 -6.06 4.24 20.14
N ALA A 278 -5.82 3.99 21.43
CA ALA A 278 -4.54 3.45 21.91
C ALA A 278 -4.36 1.98 21.48
N ALA A 279 -5.44 1.21 21.42
CA ALA A 279 -5.44 -0.17 20.94
C ALA A 279 -5.09 -0.22 19.44
N MET A 280 -5.66 0.67 18.63
CA MET A 280 -5.43 0.74 17.19
C MET A 280 -3.97 1.11 16.88
N ILE A 281 -3.46 2.19 17.48
CA ILE A 281 -2.07 2.64 17.30
C ILE A 281 -1.08 1.54 17.73
N GLN A 282 -1.36 0.87 18.85
CA GLN A 282 -0.51 -0.22 19.32
C GLN A 282 -0.55 -1.43 18.37
N ALA A 283 -1.71 -1.79 17.84
CA ALA A 283 -1.85 -2.91 16.91
C ALA A 283 -1.15 -2.65 15.57
N GLU A 284 -1.20 -1.41 15.06
CA GLU A 284 -0.45 -0.99 13.87
C GLU A 284 1.06 -1.06 14.10
N TYR A 285 1.53 -0.51 15.23
CA TYR A 285 2.95 -0.54 15.59
C TYR A 285 3.48 -1.98 15.74
N GLU A 286 2.74 -2.86 16.42
CA GLU A 286 3.13 -4.26 16.59
C GLU A 286 3.17 -5.03 15.26
N ALA A 287 2.31 -4.67 14.30
CA ALA A 287 2.32 -5.28 12.97
C ALA A 287 3.48 -4.78 12.11
N GLU A 288 3.82 -3.49 12.18
CA GLU A 288 5.00 -2.94 11.52
C GLU A 288 6.29 -3.62 12.06
N GLU A 289 6.39 -3.78 13.38
CA GLU A 289 7.51 -4.47 14.02
C GLU A 289 7.55 -5.98 13.66
N GLU A 290 6.41 -6.63 13.43
CA GLU A 290 6.36 -8.01 12.92
C GLU A 290 6.85 -8.09 11.45
N THR A 291 6.47 -7.13 10.61
CA THR A 291 6.95 -7.08 9.21
C THR A 291 8.45 -6.82 9.12
N ASP A 292 8.98 -5.92 9.95
CA ASP A 292 10.42 -5.64 10.01
C ASP A 292 11.21 -6.86 10.48
N ARG A 293 10.72 -7.57 11.52
CA ARG A 293 11.33 -8.82 11.98
C ARG A 293 11.32 -9.91 10.91
N ALA A 294 10.23 -10.02 10.13
CA ALA A 294 10.14 -10.97 9.03
C ALA A 294 11.13 -10.63 7.90
N LEU A 295 11.30 -9.35 7.58
CA LEU A 295 12.29 -8.88 6.61
C LEU A 295 13.72 -9.16 7.08
N GLU A 296 14.05 -8.87 8.34
CA GLU A 296 15.35 -9.21 8.93
C GLU A 296 15.61 -10.73 8.90
N GLU A 297 14.59 -11.55 9.15
CA GLU A 297 14.72 -13.01 9.10
C GLU A 297 14.97 -13.49 7.68
N MET A 298 14.28 -12.94 6.68
CA MET A 298 14.55 -13.22 5.27
C MET A 298 15.97 -12.83 4.86
N GLU A 299 16.45 -11.66 5.32
CA GLU A 299 17.82 -11.20 5.07
C GLU A 299 18.86 -12.13 5.71
N ARG A 300 18.64 -12.56 6.97
CA ARG A 300 19.50 -13.55 7.64
C ARG A 300 19.53 -14.89 6.93
N GLN A 301 18.43 -15.29 6.30
CA GLN A 301 18.34 -16.52 5.51
C GLN A 301 18.98 -16.40 4.12
N GLY A 302 19.52 -15.23 3.76
CA GLY A 302 20.09 -14.97 2.44
C GLY A 302 19.04 -15.00 1.33
N ILE A 303 17.76 -14.84 1.68
CA ILE A 303 16.69 -14.62 0.73
C ILE A 303 16.82 -13.16 0.34
N GLU A 304 17.52 -12.87 -0.77
CA GLU A 304 17.53 -11.55 -1.36
C GLU A 304 16.07 -11.11 -1.52
N GLY A 305 15.70 -10.03 -0.83
CA GLY A 305 14.35 -9.52 -0.83
C GLY A 305 13.87 -9.41 -2.26
N ILE A 306 12.67 -9.94 -2.54
CA ILE A 306 11.98 -9.61 -3.78
C ILE A 306 11.73 -8.11 -3.68
N TRP A 307 12.66 -7.33 -4.23
CA TRP A 307 12.42 -5.92 -4.49
C TRP A 307 11.16 -5.92 -5.32
N TRP A 308 10.13 -5.27 -4.82
CA TRP A 308 9.07 -4.80 -5.68
C TRP A 308 9.78 -3.78 -6.57
N ASP A 309 10.36 -4.26 -7.67
CA ASP A 309 10.60 -3.42 -8.82
C ASP A 309 9.23 -2.82 -9.08
N ASP A 310 9.08 -1.52 -8.80
CA ASP A 310 7.89 -0.74 -9.10
C ASP A 310 7.66 -0.88 -10.60
N TYR A 311 6.94 -1.94 -10.98
CA TYR A 311 6.65 -2.28 -12.35
C TYR A 311 5.94 -1.07 -12.93
N GLU A 312 6.59 -0.45 -13.92
CA GLU A 312 5.99 0.61 -14.71
C GLU A 312 4.59 0.16 -15.13
N GLU A 313 3.61 0.97 -14.71
CA GLU A 313 2.19 0.75 -14.85
C GLU A 313 1.81 0.76 -16.34
N THR A 314 2.01 -0.38 -17.00
CA THR A 314 1.41 -0.70 -18.29
C THR A 314 0.58 -1.96 -18.14
N THR A 315 -0.59 -1.81 -17.52
CA THR A 315 -1.71 -2.73 -17.75
C THR A 315 -2.88 -1.97 -18.36
N PRO A 316 -3.63 -2.60 -19.28
CA PRO A 316 -4.75 -1.96 -19.96
C PRO A 316 -5.90 -1.72 -19.00
N THR A 317 -6.67 -0.68 -19.25
CA THR A 317 -7.95 -0.35 -18.61
C THR A 317 -8.92 -1.53 -18.65
N CYS A 318 -8.95 -2.35 -17.60
CA CYS A 318 -10.12 -3.14 -17.24
C CYS A 318 -11.00 -2.28 -16.36
N GLN A 319 -11.95 -1.60 -16.99
CA GLN A 319 -13.03 -0.89 -16.34
C GLN A 319 -13.95 -1.95 -15.71
N LEU A 320 -13.71 -2.31 -14.46
CA LEU A 320 -14.67 -3.07 -13.66
C LEU A 320 -15.86 -2.15 -13.40
N CYS A 321 -16.96 -2.40 -14.09
CA CYS A 321 -18.21 -1.72 -13.85
C CYS A 321 -18.72 -2.07 -12.44
N LEU A 322 -19.23 -1.07 -11.73
CA LEU A 322 -19.82 -1.19 -10.38
C LEU A 322 -21.00 -2.19 -10.31
N PHE A 323 -21.44 -2.77 -11.43
CA PHE A 323 -22.48 -3.77 -11.53
C PHE A 323 -22.00 -5.21 -11.25
N ASP A 324 -20.69 -5.48 -11.26
CA ASP A 324 -20.15 -6.83 -11.00
C ASP A 324 -20.01 -7.15 -9.50
N LEU A 325 -20.37 -6.22 -8.61
CA LEU A 325 -20.34 -6.38 -7.15
C LEU A 325 -21.71 -6.66 -6.51
N ILE A 326 -22.75 -6.89 -7.30
CA ILE A 326 -24.07 -7.26 -6.78
C ILE A 326 -24.14 -8.79 -6.62
N PRO A 327 -24.33 -9.34 -5.40
CA PRO A 327 -24.56 -10.77 -5.22
C PRO A 327 -25.81 -11.20 -5.99
N ALA A 328 -25.75 -12.34 -6.67
CA ALA A 328 -26.79 -12.90 -7.53
C ALA A 328 -28.12 -13.31 -6.83
N GLY A 329 -28.50 -12.66 -5.73
CA GLY A 329 -29.70 -12.97 -4.94
C GLY A 329 -30.55 -11.75 -4.58
N LEU A 330 -30.40 -10.61 -5.26
CA LEU A 330 -31.07 -9.35 -4.91
C LEU A 330 -31.90 -8.72 -6.04
N LEU A 331 -32.24 -9.50 -7.07
CA LEU A 331 -32.94 -9.03 -8.27
C LEU A 331 -34.35 -9.64 -8.47
N GLU A 332 -34.95 -10.17 -7.41
CA GLU A 332 -36.38 -10.53 -7.37
C GLU A 332 -37.09 -9.63 -6.36
N TYR A 333 -37.31 -8.35 -6.67
CA TYR A 333 -38.30 -7.51 -5.96
C TYR A 333 -38.44 -6.14 -6.65
N TYR A 334 -38.84 -6.09 -7.91
CA TYR A 334 -39.50 -4.91 -8.51
C TYR A 334 -40.24 -5.34 -9.77
N ASP A 335 -41.36 -6.03 -9.57
CA ASP A 335 -42.49 -6.07 -10.50
C ASP A 335 -43.76 -6.05 -9.64
N GLU A 336 -44.20 -4.84 -9.27
CA GLU A 336 -45.58 -4.48 -8.91
C GLU A 336 -45.80 -2.98 -9.14
#